data_AF-A0A1Q7BB89-F1
#
_entry.id   AF-A0A1Q7BB89-F1
#
_cell.length_a   1.000
_cell.length_b   1.000
_cell.length_c   1.000
_cell.angle_alpha   90.00
_cell.angle_beta   90.00
_cell.angle_gamma   90.00
#
_symmetry.space_group_name_H-M   'P 1'
#
loop_
_entity.id
_entity.type
_entity.pdbx_description
1 polymer ?
#
loop_
_entity_poly.entity_id
_entity_poly.type
_entity_poly.pdbx_seq_one_letter_code
_entity_poly.pdbx_strand_id
1 'polypeptide(L)' 'MELDYVRLAPGFAREVVEIYENWKGKESVPMRIKELMMVIEIEVTKLYDPGAWARQSEMPKEPILRDTRLG' A
#
# COMPACT_ATOMS: atom_id res chain seq x y z
N MET A 1 -26.30 11.21 -6.10
CA MET A 1 -25.12 11.75 -5.39
C MET A 1 -23.91 11.36 -6.22
N GLU A 2 -23.40 12.28 -7.04
CA GLU A 2 -22.09 12.11 -7.65
C GLU A 2 -21.07 12.09 -6.52
N LEU A 3 -20.35 10.98 -6.39
CA LEU A 3 -19.12 10.96 -5.62
C LEU A 3 -18.12 11.77 -6.43
N ASP A 4 -17.98 13.06 -6.13
CA ASP A 4 -16.88 13.87 -6.63
C ASP A 4 -15.60 13.29 -6.02
N TYR A 5 -14.98 12.37 -6.76
CA TYR A 5 -13.67 11.83 -6.42
C TYR A 5 -12.67 12.98 -6.49
N VAL A 6 -12.33 13.55 -5.35
CA VAL A 6 -11.18 14.46 -5.25
C VAL A 6 -9.96 13.64 -5.66
N ARG A 7 -9.47 13.85 -6.88
CA ARG A 7 -8.18 13.29 -7.30
C ARG A 7 -7.12 13.93 -6.42
N LEU A 8 -6.53 13.13 -5.53
CA LEU A 8 -5.38 13.56 -4.75
C LEU A 8 -4.26 13.91 -5.73
N ALA A 9 -3.73 15.13 -5.61
CA ALA A 9 -2.57 15.52 -6.38
C ALA A 9 -1.42 14.54 -6.03
N PRO A 10 -0.75 13.93 -7.03
CA PRO A 10 0.30 12.94 -6.79
C PRO A 10 1.39 13.37 -5.79
N GLY A 11 1.82 14.64 -5.84
CA GLY A 11 2.79 15.19 -4.88
C GLY A 11 2.24 15.25 -3.46
N PHE A 12 0.99 15.66 -3.29
CA PHE A 12 0.33 15.67 -1.98
C PHE A 12 0.19 14.26 -1.39
N ALA A 13 -0.18 13.28 -2.21
CA ALA A 13 -0.27 11.88 -1.76
C ALA A 13 1.08 11.34 -1.27
N ARG A 14 2.18 11.68 -1.98
CA ARG A 14 3.54 11.34 -1.56
C ARG A 14 3.91 11.99 -0.22
N GLU A 15 3.65 13.29 -0.06
CA GLU A 15 3.94 14.01 1.19
C GLU A 15 3.20 13.40 2.38
N VAL A 16 1.92 13.03 2.20
CA VAL A 16 1.12 12.38 3.24
C VAL A 16 1.72 11.03 3.64
N VAL A 17 2.17 10.21 2.68
CA VAL A 17 2.85 8.93 2.96
C VAL A 17 4.16 9.17 3.72
N GLU A 18 4.99 10.12 3.28
CA GLU A 18 6.25 10.46 3.95
C GLU A 18 6.04 10.93 5.40
N ILE A 19 5.00 11.75 5.65
CA ILE A 19 4.60 12.16 7.00
C ILE A 19 4.16 10.95 7.83
N TYR A 20 3.33 10.09 7.24
CA TYR A 20 2.81 8.91 7.93
C TYR A 20 3.92 7.93 8.33
N GLU A 21 4.90 7.67 7.45
CA GLU A 21 6.04 6.81 7.75
C GLU A 21 6.89 7.32 8.92
N ASN A 22 7.03 8.64 9.05
CA ASN A 22 7.80 9.27 10.12
C ASN A 22 6.96 9.58 11.37
N TRP A 23 5.68 9.19 11.40
CA TRP A 23 4.78 9.52 12.51
C TRP A 23 5.18 8.77 13.79
N LYS A 24 5.55 9.51 14.83
CA LYS A 24 5.85 8.95 16.16
C LYS A 24 4.61 8.29 16.79
N GLY A 25 4.67 6.98 16.96
CA GLY A 25 3.53 6.21 17.49
C GLY A 25 2.59 5.68 16.40
N LYS A 26 3.04 5.60 15.14
CA LYS A 26 2.35 4.96 14.00
C LYS A 26 1.70 3.61 14.37
N GLU A 27 2.29 2.86 15.29
CA GLU A 27 1.72 1.58 15.74
C GLU A 27 0.36 1.68 16.40
N SER A 28 0.06 2.81 17.05
CA SER A 28 -1.22 3.09 17.72
C SER A 28 -2.32 3.57 16.78
N VAL A 29 -2.00 3.81 15.50
CA VAL A 29 -2.96 4.28 14.51
C VAL A 29 -4.04 3.21 14.27
N PRO A 30 -5.33 3.57 14.15
CA PRO A 30 -6.39 2.61 13.85
C PRO A 30 -6.10 1.83 12.56
N MET A 31 -6.39 0.51 12.57
CA MET A 31 -6.08 -0.37 11.44
C MET A 31 -6.60 0.17 10.11
N ARG A 32 -7.81 0.74 10.09
CA ARG A 32 -8.43 1.28 8.88
C ARG A 32 -7.64 2.45 8.26
N ILE A 33 -6.96 3.24 9.09
CA ILE A 33 -6.08 4.31 8.62
C ILE A 33 -4.77 3.72 8.11
N LYS A 34 -4.23 2.68 8.76
CA LYS A 34 -3.04 1.96 8.24
C LYS A 34 -3.31 1.38 6.85
N GLU A 35 -4.46 0.74 6.67
CA GLU A 35 -4.91 0.22 5.38
C GLU A 35 -5.03 1.32 4.31
N LEU A 36 -5.61 2.47 4.67
CA LEU A 36 -5.72 3.60 3.76
C LEU A 36 -4.34 4.10 3.32
N MET A 37 -3.40 4.27 4.26
CA MET A 37 -2.04 4.72 3.94
C MET A 37 -1.31 3.74 3.04
N MET A 38 -1.48 2.43 3.27
CA MET A 38 -0.91 1.39 2.40
C MET A 38 -1.47 1.48 0.96
N VAL A 39 -2.76 1.75 0.78
CA VAL A 39 -3.34 1.94 -0.55
C VAL A 39 -2.74 3.18 -1.23
N ILE A 40 -2.59 4.28 -0.50
CA ILE A 40 -1.99 5.50 -1.06
C ILE A 40 -0.53 5.26 -1.45
N GLU A 41 0.25 4.57 -0.62
CA GLU A 41 1.64 4.21 -0.91
C GLU A 41 1.77 3.37 -2.17
N ILE A 42 0.90 2.38 -2.37
CA ILE A 42 0.86 1.55 -3.59
C ILE A 42 0.62 2.42 -4.82
N GLU A 43 -0.37 3.31 -4.78
CA GLU A 43 -0.72 4.17 -5.92
C GLU A 43 0.38 5.20 -6.23
N VAL A 44 1.01 5.78 -5.21
CA VAL A 44 2.19 6.66 -5.37
C VAL A 44 3.36 5.90 -5.96
N THR A 45 3.66 4.70 -5.46
CA THR A 45 4.78 3.88 -5.95
C THR A 45 4.59 3.48 -7.40
N LYS A 46 3.39 3.02 -7.79
CA LYS A 46 3.09 2.73 -9.21
C LYS A 46 3.32 3.93 -10.12
N LEU A 47 2.97 5.13 -9.65
CA LEU A 47 3.06 6.35 -10.44
C LEU A 47 4.50 6.87 -10.58
N TYR A 48 5.29 6.80 -9.50
CA TYR A 48 6.63 7.42 -9.44
C TYR A 48 7.79 6.43 -9.55
N ASP A 49 7.60 5.15 -9.23
CA ASP A 49 8.59 4.07 -9.36
C ASP A 49 7.97 2.79 -9.95
N PRO A 50 7.54 2.84 -11.24
CA PRO A 50 6.95 1.69 -11.90
C PRO A 50 7.91 0.49 -11.99
N GLY A 51 9.23 0.74 -11.96
CA GLY A 51 10.25 -0.31 -12.00
C GLY A 51 10.40 -1.09 -10.69
N ALA A 52 10.26 -0.44 -9.52
CA ALA A 52 10.15 -1.14 -8.24
C ALA A 52 8.86 -1.96 -8.15
N TRP A 53 7.74 -1.42 -8.63
CA TRP A 53 6.46 -2.13 -8.63
C TRP A 53 6.48 -3.37 -9.53
N ALA A 54 7.06 -3.27 -10.73
CA ALA A 54 7.22 -4.41 -11.64
C ALA A 54 8.04 -5.53 -10.98
N ARG A 55 9.13 -5.20 -10.28
CA ARG A 55 9.97 -6.16 -9.56
C ARG A 55 9.26 -6.83 -8.38
N GLN A 56 8.38 -6.11 -7.66
CA GLN A 56 7.55 -6.71 -6.61
C GLN A 56 6.56 -7.72 -7.18
N SER A 57 5.99 -7.45 -8.36
CA SER A 57 5.07 -8.37 -9.04
C SER A 57 5.75 -9.66 -9.55
N GLU A 58 7.06 -9.60 -9.77
CA GLU A 58 7.90 -10.71 -10.21
C GLU A 58 8.47 -11.56 -9.05
N MET A 59 8.28 -11.13 -7.78
CA MET A 59 8.72 -11.94 -6.63
C MET A 59 7.94 -13.27 -6.60
N PRO A 60 8.63 -14.40 -6.31
CA PRO A 60 7.97 -15.70 -6.22
C PRO A 60 6.84 -15.64 -5.19
N LYS A 61 5.60 -15.92 -5.62
CA LYS A 61 4.47 -16.03 -4.69
C LYS A 61 4.78 -17.14 -3.69
N GLU A 62 4.49 -16.90 -2.41
CA GLU A 62 4.68 -17.90 -1.37
C GLU A 62 3.98 -19.22 -1.79
N PRO A 63 4.70 -20.36 -1.77
CA PRO A 63 4.10 -21.62 -2.16
C PRO A 63 2.99 -21.98 -1.18
N ILE A 64 1.79 -22.25 -1.71
CA ILE A 64 0.66 -22.73 -0.93
C ILE A 64 1.01 -24.13 -0.43
N LEU A 65 1.39 -24.26 0.84
CA LEU A 65 1.58 -25.54 1.50
C LEU A 65 0.21 -26.21 1.67
N ARG A 66 -0.14 -27.11 0.75
CA ARG A 66 -1.30 -28.01 0.93
C ARG A 66 -0.85 -29.15 1.84
N ASP A 67 -1.38 -29.19 3.05
CA ASP A 67 -1.16 -30.28 3.98
C ASP A 67 -1.73 -31.59 3.39
N THR A 68 -0.86 -32.53 3.05
CA THR A 68 -1.23 -33.80 2.38
C THR A 68 -1.45 -34.94 3.36
N ARG A 69 -1.61 -34.68 4.66
CA ARG A 69 -1.77 -35.74 5.68
C ARG A 69 -3.11 -35.69 6.41
N LEU A 70 -4.19 -35.97 5.68
CA LEU A 70 -5.40 -36.59 6.24
C LEU A 70 -5.96 -37.56 5.19
N GLY A 71 -5.52 -38.81 5.27
CA GLY A 71 -5.98 -39.96 4.49
C GLY A 71 -5.52 -41.23 5.17
#